data_AF-Q10ET5-F1
#
_entry.id   AF-Q10ET5-F1
#
_cell.length_a   1.000
_cell.length_b   1.000
_cell.length_c   1.000
_cell.angle_alpha   90.00
_cell.angle_beta   90.00
_cell.angle_gamma   90.00
#
_symmetry.space_group_name_H-M   'P 1'
#
loop_
_entity.id
_entity.type
_entity.pdbx_description
1 polymer ?
#
loop_
_entity_poly.entity_id
_entity_poly.type
_entity_poly.pdbx_seq_one_letter_code
_entity_poly.pdbx_strand_id
1 'polypeptide(L)'
;MQALARAARGILPATAAAPAARVQQARGIVVHVKDGNLERALGVMARKMRSSGIERLIRARSQIHHHVKDSEKRVLARKALMQRVRSQELGKKLRDILIKKIRGQ
;
A
#
# COMPACT_ATOMS: atom_id res chain seq x y z
N MET A 1 -42.79 28.16 -43.54
CA MET A 1 -41.44 28.65 -43.21
C MET A 1 -41.40 28.91 -41.71
N GLN A 2 -41.26 27.88 -40.86
CA GLN A 2 -40.01 27.42 -40.23
C GLN A 2 -39.09 28.56 -39.75
N ALA A 3 -39.20 28.95 -38.48
CA ALA A 3 -38.11 29.55 -37.71
C ALA A 3 -38.41 29.60 -36.19
N LEU A 4 -37.52 28.95 -35.42
CA LEU A 4 -36.96 29.42 -34.14
C LEU A 4 -37.87 29.53 -32.89
N ALA A 5 -37.58 28.72 -31.86
CA ALA A 5 -36.96 29.21 -30.61
C ALA A 5 -37.08 28.19 -29.45
N ARG A 6 -36.01 27.40 -29.35
CA ARG A 6 -35.35 26.83 -28.16
C ARG A 6 -35.72 27.48 -26.80
N ALA A 7 -36.41 26.75 -25.92
CA ALA A 7 -36.46 27.05 -24.48
C ALA A 7 -36.73 25.77 -23.66
N ALA A 8 -35.68 24.96 -23.47
CA ALA A 8 -35.69 23.84 -22.52
C ALA A 8 -35.02 24.30 -21.21
N ARG A 9 -35.82 24.83 -20.27
CA ARG A 9 -35.46 24.92 -18.85
C ARG A 9 -36.26 23.84 -18.11
N GLY A 10 -35.73 22.62 -18.18
CA GLY A 10 -36.20 21.51 -17.35
C GLY A 10 -35.69 21.69 -15.92
N ILE A 11 -36.63 21.80 -15.00
CA ILE A 11 -36.47 21.89 -13.56
C ILE A 11 -35.85 20.58 -13.07
N LEU A 12 -34.57 20.60 -12.69
CA LEU A 12 -33.98 19.51 -11.91
C LEU A 12 -34.18 19.79 -10.42
N PRO A 13 -34.74 18.84 -9.65
CA PRO A 13 -34.92 19.02 -8.23
C PRO A 13 -33.55 19.05 -7.56
N ALA A 14 -33.41 19.95 -6.58
CA ALA A 14 -32.23 20.13 -5.77
C ALA A 14 -31.71 18.77 -5.28
N THR A 15 -30.53 18.39 -5.73
CA THR A 15 -29.79 17.24 -5.21
C THR A 15 -29.57 17.49 -3.72
N ALA A 16 -30.17 16.62 -2.90
CA ALA A 16 -29.95 16.59 -1.47
C ALA A 16 -28.44 16.60 -1.21
N ALA A 17 -27.97 17.70 -0.61
CA ALA A 17 -26.59 17.85 -0.19
C ALA A 17 -26.23 16.67 0.69
N ALA A 18 -25.39 15.76 0.17
CA ALA A 18 -24.82 14.69 0.95
C ALA A 18 -24.21 15.30 2.21
N PRO A 19 -24.45 14.74 3.41
CA PRO A 19 -23.87 15.28 4.62
C PRO A 19 -22.36 15.25 4.40
N ALA A 20 -21.72 16.41 4.51
CA ALA A 20 -20.28 16.55 4.39
C ALA A 20 -19.64 15.49 5.30
N ALA A 21 -19.21 14.40 4.69
CA ALA A 21 -18.68 13.26 5.40
C ALA A 21 -17.51 13.82 6.19
N ARG A 22 -17.65 13.78 7.52
CA ARG A 22 -16.58 14.14 8.43
C ARG A 22 -15.49 13.13 8.16
N VAL A 23 -14.61 13.43 7.21
CA VAL A 23 -13.36 12.73 6.98
C VAL A 23 -12.54 13.04 8.23
N GLN A 24 -12.86 12.37 9.33
CA GLN A 24 -11.90 12.18 10.41
C GLN A 24 -10.67 11.67 9.69
N GLN A 25 -9.56 12.40 9.81
CA GLN A 25 -8.27 11.90 9.35
C GLN A 25 -8.08 10.57 10.03
N ALA A 26 -8.38 9.47 9.32
CA ALA A 26 -8.27 8.14 9.85
C ALA A 26 -6.77 7.88 10.04
N ARG A 27 -6.23 8.33 11.17
CA ARG A 27 -4.86 8.07 11.59
C ARG A 27 -4.82 6.61 11.99
N GLY A 28 -4.33 5.76 11.08
CA GLY A 28 -4.19 4.33 11.32
C GLY A 28 -4.54 3.49 10.10
N ILE A 29 -4.36 2.18 10.22
CA ILE A 29 -4.73 1.22 9.18
C ILE A 29 -6.14 0.74 9.47
N VAL A 30 -7.11 1.26 8.71
CA VAL A 30 -8.53 0.89 8.82
C VAL A 30 -8.89 -0.11 7.72
N VAL A 31 -9.71 -1.09 8.07
CA VAL A 31 -10.28 -2.09 7.15
C VAL A 31 -11.75 -2.30 7.48
N HIS A 32 -12.58 -2.34 6.45
CA HIS A 32 -14.00 -2.65 6.59
C HIS A 32 -14.19 -4.17 6.58
N VAL A 33 -14.97 -4.69 7.53
CA VAL A 33 -15.35 -6.10 7.56
C VAL A 33 -16.58 -6.27 6.67
N LYS A 34 -16.44 -7.02 5.58
CA LYS A 34 -17.57 -7.36 4.70
C LYS A 34 -18.05 -8.77 5.04
N ASP A 35 -19.37 -8.99 4.98
CA ASP A 35 -20.01 -10.30 5.09
C ASP A 35 -19.72 -11.04 6.42
N GLY A 36 -19.43 -10.29 7.50
CA GLY A 36 -19.03 -10.88 8.79
C GLY A 36 -17.67 -11.58 8.79
N ASN A 37 -16.91 -11.54 7.67
CA ASN A 37 -15.66 -12.27 7.54
C ASN A 37 -14.48 -11.49 8.16
N LEU A 38 -14.31 -11.67 9.46
CA LEU A 38 -13.23 -11.05 10.24
C LEU A 38 -11.84 -11.51 9.78
N GLU A 39 -11.66 -12.79 9.46
CA GLU A 39 -10.36 -13.33 9.04
C GLU A 39 -9.83 -12.67 7.77
N ARG A 40 -10.71 -12.48 6.77
CA ARG A 40 -10.36 -11.77 5.54
C ARG A 40 -9.98 -10.33 5.83
N ALA A 41 -10.71 -9.65 6.71
CA ALA A 41 -10.41 -8.28 7.11
C ALA A 41 -9.06 -8.16 7.84
N LEU A 42 -8.77 -9.09 8.77
CA LEU A 42 -7.47 -9.18 9.45
C LEU A 42 -6.34 -9.47 8.47
N GLY A 43 -6.56 -10.35 7.48
CA GLY A 43 -5.60 -10.61 6.41
C GLY A 43 -5.31 -9.37 5.57
N VAL A 44 -6.32 -8.56 5.24
CA VAL A 44 -6.14 -7.28 4.57
C VAL A 44 -5.39 -6.29 5.46
N MET A 45 -5.74 -6.22 6.74
CA MET A 45 -5.09 -5.33 7.72
C MET A 45 -3.60 -5.68 7.85
N ALA A 46 -3.25 -6.94 8.02
CA ALA A 46 -1.88 -7.42 8.10
C ALA A 46 -1.08 -7.08 6.84
N ARG A 47 -1.66 -7.24 5.63
CA ARG A 47 -1.01 -6.84 4.38
C ARG A 47 -0.76 -5.33 4.32
N LYS A 48 -1.74 -4.50 4.70
CA LYS A 48 -1.58 -3.03 4.79
C LYS A 48 -0.52 -2.63 5.83
N MET A 49 -0.44 -3.32 6.97
CA MET A 49 0.60 -3.10 8.00
C MET A 49 1.99 -3.47 7.51
N ARG A 50 2.10 -4.55 6.74
CA ARG A 50 3.37 -5.01 6.18
C ARG A 50 3.86 -4.11 5.05
N SER A 51 2.97 -3.66 4.16
CA SER A 51 3.33 -2.78 3.03
C SER A 51 3.70 -1.37 3.48
N SER A 52 3.02 -0.82 4.48
CA SER A 52 3.39 0.46 5.12
C SER A 52 4.72 0.40 5.86
N GLY A 53 5.23 -0.80 6.16
CA GLY A 53 6.45 -0.99 6.94
C GLY A 53 6.27 -0.81 8.45
N ILE A 54 5.05 -0.49 8.92
CA ILE A 54 4.75 -0.31 10.34
C ILE A 54 5.06 -1.59 11.13
N GLU A 55 4.75 -2.77 10.58
CA GLU A 55 5.10 -4.06 11.22
C GLU A 55 6.62 -4.14 11.50
N ARG A 56 7.45 -3.69 10.55
CA ARG A 56 8.91 -3.69 10.70
C ARG A 56 9.38 -2.65 11.71
N LEU A 57 8.75 -1.48 11.74
CA LEU A 57 9.05 -0.44 12.73
C LEU A 57 8.68 -0.87 14.16
N ILE A 58 7.53 -1.53 14.32
CA ILE A 58 7.10 -2.07 15.61
C ILE A 58 8.09 -3.15 16.07
N ARG A 59 8.42 -4.12 15.22
CA ARG A 59 9.40 -5.17 15.54
C ARG A 59 10.78 -4.59 15.88
N ALA A 60 11.27 -3.64 15.07
CA ALA A 60 12.53 -2.98 15.33
C ALA A 60 12.50 -2.26 16.69
N ARG A 61 11.44 -1.51 16.99
CA ARG A 61 11.31 -0.82 18.27
C ARG A 61 11.14 -1.77 19.45
N SER A 62 10.40 -2.87 19.29
CA SER A 62 10.17 -3.84 20.36
C SER A 62 11.38 -4.74 20.62
N GLN A 63 12.19 -5.03 19.59
CA GLN A 63 13.39 -5.86 19.72
C GLN A 63 14.63 -5.06 20.17
N ILE A 64 14.67 -3.75 19.92
CA ILE A 64 15.72 -2.86 20.41
C ILE A 64 15.43 -2.57 21.89
N HIS A 65 15.67 -3.57 22.76
CA HIS A 65 15.71 -3.40 24.21
C HIS A 65 16.95 -2.62 24.67
N HIS A 66 17.96 -2.50 23.79
CA HIS A 66 19.24 -1.87 24.09
C HIS A 66 19.57 -0.77 23.10
N HIS A 67 20.21 0.29 23.58
CA HIS A 67 20.67 1.37 22.73
C HIS A 67 21.75 0.90 21.75
N VAL A 68 21.54 1.18 20.46
CA VAL A 68 22.52 0.98 19.39
C VAL A 68 23.14 2.33 19.05
N LYS A 69 24.48 2.42 19.06
CA LYS A 69 25.21 3.64 18.72
C LYS A 69 25.03 4.00 17.24
N ASP A 70 25.18 5.26 16.87
CA ASP A 70 24.95 5.70 15.49
C ASP A 70 25.97 5.11 14.48
N SER A 71 27.20 4.86 14.93
CA SER A 71 28.21 4.14 14.14
C SER A 71 27.74 2.72 13.78
N GLU A 72 27.12 2.02 14.72
CA GLU A 72 26.57 0.67 14.52
C GLU A 72 25.33 0.70 13.62
N LYS A 73 24.43 1.67 13.81
CA LYS A 73 23.28 1.87 12.92
C LYS A 73 23.72 2.03 11.47
N ARG A 74 24.79 2.80 11.20
CA ARG A 74 25.36 2.97 9.86
C ARG A 74 25.87 1.64 9.28
N VAL A 75 26.56 0.83 10.09
CA VAL A 75 27.04 -0.49 9.67
C VAL A 75 25.89 -1.43 9.35
N LEU A 76 24.85 -1.48 10.19
CA LEU A 76 23.66 -2.31 9.97
C LEU A 76 22.90 -1.90 8.71
N ALA A 77 22.73 -0.59 8.48
CA ALA A 77 22.11 -0.07 7.26
C ALA A 77 22.90 -0.48 6.00
N ARG A 78 24.23 -0.39 6.03
CA ARG A 78 25.09 -0.84 4.93
C ARG A 78 24.96 -2.34 4.67
N LYS A 79 24.94 -3.17 5.73
CA LYS A 79 24.74 -4.62 5.61
C LYS A 79 23.38 -4.97 4.98
N ALA A 80 22.31 -4.31 5.43
CA ALA A 80 20.97 -4.49 4.88
C ALA A 80 20.88 -4.08 3.40
N LEU A 81 21.56 -2.99 3.03
CA LEU A 81 21.65 -2.54 1.63
C LEU A 81 22.38 -3.59 0.77
N MET A 82 23.54 -4.06 1.20
CA MET A 82 24.30 -5.09 0.46
C MET A 82 23.51 -6.38 0.31
N GLN A 83 22.78 -6.80 1.35
CA GLN A 83 21.90 -7.97 1.27
C GLN A 83 20.78 -7.75 0.24
N ARG A 84 20.15 -6.57 0.23
CA ARG A 84 19.10 -6.24 -0.75
C ARG A 84 19.63 -6.28 -2.18
N VAL A 85 20.79 -5.67 -2.44
CA VAL A 85 21.43 -5.68 -3.77
C VAL A 85 21.75 -7.11 -4.20
N ARG A 86 22.37 -7.91 -3.32
CA ARG A 86 22.69 -9.32 -3.59
C ARG A 86 21.44 -10.14 -3.95
N SER A 87 20.34 -9.96 -3.22
CA SER A 87 19.07 -10.64 -3.52
C SER A 87 18.47 -10.20 -4.86
N GLN A 88 18.58 -8.92 -5.23
CA GLN A 88 18.12 -8.42 -6.53
C GLN A 88 18.95 -8.98 -7.68
N GLU A 89 20.28 -9.02 -7.56
CA GLU A 89 21.16 -9.63 -8.55
C GLU A 89 20.89 -11.12 -8.73
N LEU A 90 20.69 -11.85 -7.64
CA LEU A 90 20.29 -13.26 -7.70
C LEU A 90 18.93 -13.43 -8.42
N GLY A 91 17.95 -12.57 -8.11
CA GLY A 91 16.66 -12.58 -8.78
C GLY A 91 16.74 -12.33 -10.28
N LYS A 92 17.63 -11.42 -10.72
CA LYS A 92 17.91 -11.20 -12.15
C LYS A 92 18.51 -12.45 -12.81
N LYS A 93 19.54 -13.04 -12.20
CA LYS A 93 20.16 -14.28 -12.71
C LYS A 93 19.16 -15.43 -12.85
N LEU A 94 18.29 -15.62 -11.86
CA LEU A 94 17.25 -16.65 -11.90
C LEU A 94 16.22 -16.39 -13.01
N ARG A 95 15.84 -15.12 -13.21
CA ARG A 95 14.97 -14.71 -14.32
C ARG A 95 15.61 -15.00 -15.67
N ASP A 96 16.89 -14.72 -15.83
CA ASP A 96 17.63 -14.99 -17.07
C ASP A 96 17.70 -16.50 -17.37
N ILE A 97 17.97 -17.32 -16.35
CA ILE A 97 17.95 -18.79 -16.47
C ILE A 97 16.56 -19.28 -16.89
N LEU A 98 15.50 -18.77 -16.27
CA LEU A 98 14.13 -19.15 -16.60
C LEU A 98 13.77 -18.78 -18.04
N ILE A 99 14.18 -17.60 -18.50
CA ILE A 99 13.97 -17.15 -19.89
C ILE A 99 14.71 -18.07 -20.87
N LYS A 100 15.97 -18.45 -20.60
CA LYS A 100 16.73 -19.39 -21.44
C LYS A 100 16.02 -20.75 -21.54
N LYS A 101 15.58 -21.29 -20.40
CA LYS A 101 14.80 -22.54 -20.35
C LYS A 101 13.51 -22.48 -21.17
N ILE A 102 12.75 -21.39 -21.09
CA ILE A 102 11.51 -21.22 -21.86
C ILE A 102 11.79 -21.11 -23.37
N ARG A 103 12.91 -20.47 -23.75
CA ARG A 103 13.32 -20.31 -25.16
C ARG A 103 13.95 -21.57 -25.76
N GLY A 104 14.20 -22.62 -24.97
CA GLY A 104 14.90 -23.82 -25.44
C GLY A 104 16.38 -23.60 -25.75
N GLN A 105 17.01 -22.62 -25.09
CA GLN A 105 18.46 -22.36 -25.15
C GLN A 105 19.18 -22.87 -23.90
#